data_AF-A0A813YPQ8-F1
#
_entry.id   AF-A0A813YPQ8-F1
#
_cell.length_a   1.000
_cell.length_b   1.000
_cell.length_c   1.000
_cell.angle_alpha   90.00
_cell.angle_beta   90.00
_cell.angle_gamma   90.00
#
_symmetry.space_group_name_H-M   'P 1'
#
loop_
_entity.id
_entity.type
_entity.pdbx_description
1 polymer ?
#
loop_
_entity_poly.entity_id
_entity_poly.type
_entity_poly.pdbx_seq_one_letter_code
_entity_poly.pdbx_strand_id
1 'polypeptide(L)'
;MEHDWWSQAFLSGTNTIIHGRHPNNDTSQISHIVEYQTSQLSNDQSKIESFQQLHRILQFLRSNIVEGPTYLLRRHHDEITTKSDVYLYEVVNEADIKKLTFVTRDILNQLIVSN
;
A
#
# COMPACT_ATOMS: atom_id res chain seq x y z
N MET A 1 2.60 5.86 9.48
CA MET A 1 3.75 6.77 9.65
C MET A 1 5.09 6.07 9.49
N GLU A 2 5.49 5.07 10.30
CA GLU A 2 6.81 4.42 10.08
C GLU A 2 6.94 3.64 8.75
N HIS A 3 5.84 3.07 8.25
CA HIS A 3 5.84 2.34 6.98
C HIS A 3 5.97 3.23 5.74
N ASP A 4 5.56 4.51 5.84
CA ASP A 4 5.36 5.35 4.65
C ASP A 4 6.69 5.86 4.07
N TRP A 5 7.60 6.33 4.92
CA TRP A 5 8.90 6.85 4.47
C TRP A 5 9.86 5.74 4.03
N TRP A 6 9.83 4.59 4.71
CA TRP A 6 10.64 3.44 4.29
C TRP A 6 10.18 2.90 2.93
N SER A 7 8.87 2.73 2.73
CA SER A 7 8.33 2.21 1.46
C SER A 7 8.67 3.13 0.28
N GLN A 8 8.62 4.45 0.50
CA GLN A 8 9.05 5.43 -0.51
C GLN A 8 10.54 5.28 -0.84
N ALA A 9 11.40 5.23 0.18
CA ALA A 9 12.84 5.09 -0.03
C ALA A 9 13.21 3.78 -0.72
N PHE A 10 12.56 2.67 -0.36
CA PHE A 10 12.81 1.37 -1.00
C PHE A 10 12.37 1.38 -2.47
N LEU A 11 11.16 1.87 -2.76
CA LEU A 11 10.62 1.91 -4.13
C LEU A 11 11.41 2.84 -5.06
N SER A 12 11.98 3.93 -4.53
CA SER A 12 12.83 4.83 -5.31
C SER A 12 14.27 4.36 -5.47
N GLY A 13 14.66 3.24 -4.85
CA GLY A 13 16.05 2.76 -4.85
C GLY A 13 16.99 3.62 -3.98
N THR A 14 16.44 4.37 -3.03
CA THR A 14 17.22 5.20 -2.11
C THR A 14 17.91 4.31 -1.08
N ASN A 15 19.24 4.35 -1.03
CA ASN A 15 20.03 3.50 -0.13
C ASN A 15 19.99 3.94 1.34
N THR A 16 19.80 5.23 1.59
CA THR A 16 20.00 5.83 2.91
C THR A 16 18.87 6.79 3.24
N ILE A 17 18.35 6.70 4.45
CA ILE A 17 17.35 7.62 4.99
C ILE A 17 17.97 8.40 6.15
N ILE A 18 17.89 9.73 6.09
CA ILE A 18 18.32 10.63 7.16
C ILE A 18 17.07 11.16 7.87
N HIS A 19 16.95 10.88 9.16
CA HIS A 19 15.81 11.27 9.98
C HIS A 19 16.25 12.19 11.11
N GLY A 20 15.78 13.44 11.09
CA GLY A 20 15.91 14.38 12.19
C GLY A 20 14.84 14.14 13.26
N ARG A 21 15.24 13.96 14.52
CA ARG A 21 14.34 13.92 15.67
C ARG A 21 14.23 15.29 16.30
N HIS A 22 13.02 15.64 16.68
CA HIS A 22 12.68 16.87 17.36
C HIS A 22 12.41 16.60 18.85
N PRO A 23 12.98 17.35 19.79
CA PRO A 23 12.62 17.23 21.19
C PRO A 23 11.21 17.80 21.40
N ASN A 24 10.36 17.09 22.16
CA ASN A 24 9.04 17.56 22.59
C ASN A 24 8.11 18.09 21.47
N ASN A 25 8.20 17.53 20.25
CA ASN A 25 7.49 18.00 19.05
C ASN A 25 7.79 19.47 18.66
N ASP A 26 8.88 20.05 19.15
CA ASP A 26 9.34 21.37 18.70
C ASP A 26 10.07 21.25 17.36
N THR A 27 9.41 21.68 16.30
CA THR A 27 9.94 21.61 14.93
C THR A 27 11.04 22.64 14.65
N SER A 28 11.25 23.62 15.55
CA SER A 28 12.26 24.67 15.37
C SER A 28 13.68 24.21 15.66
N GLN A 29 13.86 23.05 16.29
CA GLN A 29 15.18 22.51 16.63
C GLN A 29 15.27 21.01 16.33
N ILE A 30 16.34 20.60 15.65
CA ILE A 30 16.69 19.18 15.48
C ILE A 30 17.62 18.80 16.63
N SER A 31 17.22 17.85 17.48
CA SER A 31 18.04 17.37 18.59
C SER A 31 19.00 16.27 18.18
N HIS A 32 18.55 15.37 17.29
CA HIS A 32 19.35 14.23 16.85
C HIS A 32 19.10 13.94 15.37
N ILE A 33 20.16 13.56 14.67
CA ILE A 33 20.07 13.04 13.31
C ILE A 33 20.41 11.55 13.38
N VAL A 34 19.53 10.71 12.84
CA VAL A 34 19.76 9.27 12.71
C VAL A 34 19.79 8.92 11.23
N GLU A 35 20.82 8.19 10.85
CA GLU A 35 20.94 7.64 9.50
C GLU A 35 20.55 6.16 9.53
N TYR A 36 19.72 5.75 8.58
CA TYR A 36 19.30 4.37 8.38
C TYR A 36 19.68 3.91 6.99
N GLN A 37 20.24 2.71 6.88
CA GLN A 37 20.33 2.03 5.58
C GLN A 37 18.95 1.44 5.26
N THR A 38 18.40 1.77 4.10
CA THR A 38 17.05 1.35 3.69
C THR A 38 16.92 -0.18 3.66
N SER A 39 17.99 -0.89 3.29
CA SER A 39 18.06 -2.35 3.29
C SER A 39 18.08 -2.95 4.70
N GLN A 40 18.68 -2.28 5.69
CA GLN A 40 18.68 -2.79 7.06
C GLN A 40 17.29 -2.70 7.69
N LEU A 41 16.48 -1.74 7.23
CA LEU A 41 15.10 -1.59 7.64
C LEU A 41 14.16 -2.61 6.99
N SER A 42 14.59 -3.41 6.00
CA SER A 42 13.72 -4.39 5.32
C SER A 42 13.55 -5.72 6.06
N ASN A 43 14.29 -5.94 7.15
CA ASN A 43 14.27 -7.21 7.92
C ASN A 43 12.99 -7.43 8.74
N ASP A 44 12.03 -6.51 8.65
CA ASP A 44 10.72 -6.64 9.28
C ASP A 44 9.80 -7.47 8.38
N GLN A 45 9.33 -8.60 8.89
CA GLN A 45 8.38 -9.49 8.23
C GLN A 45 7.16 -8.75 7.65
N SER A 46 6.68 -7.72 8.35
CA SER A 46 5.52 -6.91 7.91
C SER A 46 5.77 -6.15 6.60
N LYS A 47 7.03 -5.79 6.32
CA LYS A 47 7.44 -5.08 5.10
C LYS A 47 7.50 -6.02 3.90
N ILE A 48 8.00 -7.24 4.10
CA ILE A 48 7.99 -8.29 3.08
C ILE A 48 6.55 -8.63 2.69
N GLU A 49 5.68 -8.80 3.69
CA GLU A 49 4.25 -9.06 3.48
C GLU A 49 3.57 -7.93 2.72
N SER A 50 3.90 -6.67 3.02
CA SER A 50 3.37 -5.50 2.30
C SER A 50 3.74 -5.53 0.81
N PHE A 51 4.96 -5.92 0.46
CA PHE A 51 5.38 -6.06 -0.94
C PHE A 51 4.73 -7.23 -1.66
N GLN A 52 4.56 -8.36 -0.97
CA GLN A 52 3.82 -9.50 -1.53
C GLN A 52 2.36 -9.14 -1.81
N GLN A 53 1.72 -8.39 -0.91
CA GLN A 53 0.37 -7.87 -1.12
C GLN A 53 0.32 -6.90 -2.31
N LEU A 54 1.27 -5.96 -2.40
CA LEU A 54 1.35 -5.05 -3.54
C LEU A 54 1.52 -5.80 -4.87
N HIS A 55 2.43 -6.78 -4.92
CA HIS A 55 2.65 -7.60 -6.11
C HIS A 55 1.36 -8.32 -6.55
N ARG A 56 0.63 -8.91 -5.61
CA ARG A 56 -0.65 -9.59 -5.88
C ARG A 56 -1.70 -8.61 -6.41
N ILE A 57 -1.79 -7.41 -5.83
CA ILE A 57 -2.70 -6.36 -6.33
C ILE A 57 -2.33 -5.97 -7.76
N LEU A 58 -1.04 -5.75 -8.05
CA LEU A 58 -0.59 -5.39 -9.40
C LEU A 58 -0.87 -6.50 -10.44
N GLN A 59 -0.66 -7.76 -10.08
CA GLN A 59 -1.02 -8.91 -10.92
C GLN A 59 -2.53 -8.95 -11.19
N PHE A 60 -3.34 -8.78 -10.14
CA PHE A 60 -4.79 -8.71 -10.27
C PHE A 60 -5.22 -7.58 -11.22
N LEU A 61 -4.69 -6.36 -11.02
CA LEU A 61 -4.99 -5.21 -11.87
C LEU A 61 -4.60 -5.49 -13.33
N ARG A 62 -3.42 -6.04 -13.57
CA ARG A 62 -2.95 -6.38 -14.93
C ARG A 62 -3.89 -7.37 -15.64
N SER A 63 -4.50 -8.30 -14.92
CA SER A 63 -5.39 -9.31 -15.49
C SER A 63 -6.83 -8.83 -15.71
N ASN A 64 -7.26 -7.76 -15.02
CA ASN A 64 -8.66 -7.32 -15.00
C ASN A 64 -8.88 -5.94 -15.64
N ILE A 65 -7.84 -5.12 -15.78
CA ILE A 65 -7.92 -3.83 -16.46
C ILE A 65 -7.75 -4.06 -17.96
N VAL A 66 -8.72 -3.59 -18.74
CA VAL A 66 -8.59 -3.47 -20.20
C VAL A 66 -8.28 -2.03 -20.57
N GLU A 67 -7.68 -1.82 -21.74
CA GLU A 67 -7.39 -0.49 -22.25
C GLU A 67 -8.68 0.24 -22.64
N GLY A 68 -8.78 1.54 -22.28
CA GLY A 68 -9.92 2.41 -22.62
C GLY A 68 -10.70 2.91 -21.39
N PRO A 69 -11.29 2.03 -20.57
CA PRO A 69 -12.06 2.46 -19.39
C PRO A 69 -11.20 3.13 -18.32
N THR A 70 -11.82 3.98 -17.53
CA THR A 70 -11.21 4.55 -16.32
C THR A 70 -11.57 3.69 -15.13
N TYR A 71 -10.59 3.36 -14.29
CA TYR A 71 -10.81 2.52 -13.10
C TYR A 71 -10.49 3.28 -11.82
N LEU A 72 -11.25 3.01 -10.77
CA LEU A 72 -11.02 3.52 -9.42
C LEU A 72 -10.72 2.37 -8.47
N LEU A 73 -9.57 2.43 -7.82
CA LEU A 73 -9.22 1.53 -6.71
C LEU A 73 -9.51 2.25 -5.39
N ARG A 74 -10.46 1.76 -4.60
CA ARG A 74 -10.90 2.43 -3.36
C ARG A 74 -10.83 1.50 -2.16
N ARG A 75 -10.26 2.02 -1.07
CA ARG A 75 -10.32 1.39 0.25
C ARG A 75 -11.63 1.77 0.94
N HIS A 76 -12.37 0.77 1.38
CA HIS A 76 -13.56 0.89 2.23
C HIS A 76 -13.19 0.44 3.63
N HIS A 77 -13.54 1.24 4.61
CA HIS A 77 -13.38 0.92 6.02
C HIS A 77 -14.74 0.54 6.58
N ASP A 78 -14.85 -0.66 7.14
CA ASP A 78 -16.03 -1.07 7.89
C ASP A 78 -15.82 -0.66 9.36
N GLU A 79 -16.59 0.33 9.80
CA GLU A 79 -16.52 0.89 11.15
C GLU A 79 -16.90 -0.13 12.24
N ILE A 80 -17.66 -1.18 11.90
CA ILE A 80 -18.12 -2.19 12.84
C ILE A 80 -17.07 -3.29 13.00
N THR A 81 -16.51 -3.77 11.89
CA THR A 81 -15.52 -4.86 11.92
C THR A 81 -14.09 -4.36 12.02
N THR A 82 -13.84 -3.06 11.92
CA THR A 82 -12.53 -2.39 11.76
C THR A 82 -11.73 -2.89 10.55
N LYS A 83 -12.34 -3.73 9.71
CA LYS A 83 -11.70 -4.29 8.52
C LYS A 83 -11.64 -3.25 7.43
N SER A 84 -10.58 -3.32 6.66
CA SER A 84 -10.40 -2.47 5.50
C SER A 84 -10.31 -3.34 4.26
N ASP A 85 -11.22 -3.09 3.33
CA ASP A 85 -11.28 -3.82 2.07
C ASP A 85 -10.95 -2.89 0.91
N VAL A 86 -10.34 -3.43 -0.13
CA VAL A 86 -10.03 -2.67 -1.35
C VAL A 86 -10.89 -3.20 -2.48
N TYR A 87 -11.49 -2.29 -3.23
CA TYR A 87 -12.41 -2.59 -4.33
C TYR A 87 -11.96 -1.91 -5.61
N LEU A 88 -12.13 -2.62 -6.73
CA LEU A 88 -11.93 -2.08 -8.07
C LEU A 88 -13.28 -1.74 -8.68
N TYR A 89 -13.38 -0.52 -9.19
CA TYR A 89 -14.55 0.00 -9.89
C TYR A 89 -14.16 0.41 -11.30
N GLU A 90 -15.06 0.20 -12.25
CA GLU A 90 -15.03 0.83 -13.57
C GLU A 90 -15.90 2.07 -13.53
N VAL A 91 -15.32 3.19 -13.94
CA VAL A 91 -16.01 4.48 -14.04
C VAL A 91 -16.60 4.57 -15.44
N VAL A 92 -17.92 4.42 -15.53
CA VAL A 92 -18.65 4.43 -16.81
C VAL A 92 -18.99 5.87 -17.20
N ASN A 93 -19.39 6.69 -16.22
CA ASN A 93 -19.54 8.15 -16.30
C ASN A 93 -19.52 8.75 -14.88
N GLU A 94 -19.63 10.07 -14.73
CA GLU A 94 -19.57 10.75 -13.40
C GLU A 94 -20.67 10.30 -12.42
N ALA A 95 -21.80 9.77 -12.91
CA ALA A 95 -22.93 9.32 -12.11
C ALA A 95 -22.98 7.78 -11.94
N ASP A 96 -22.34 7.02 -12.82
CA ASP A 96 -22.41 5.55 -12.89
C ASP A 96 -21.03 4.94 -12.62
N ILE A 97 -20.88 4.42 -11.41
CA ILE A 97 -19.72 3.65 -10.98
C ILE A 97 -20.13 2.19 -10.90
N LYS A 98 -19.55 1.33 -11.75
CA LYS A 98 -19.79 -0.11 -11.72
C LYS A 98 -18.75 -0.79 -10.84
N LYS A 99 -19.19 -1.39 -9.74
CA LYS A 99 -18.33 -2.24 -8.90
C LYS A 99 -17.99 -3.51 -9.65
N LEU A 100 -16.71 -3.75 -9.90
CA LEU A 100 -16.26 -4.92 -10.65
C LEU A 100 -15.94 -6.09 -9.72
N THR A 101 -15.10 -5.90 -8.70
CA THR A 101 -14.56 -7.02 -7.89
C THR A 101 -14.01 -6.56 -6.54
N PHE A 102 -13.96 -7.49 -5.57
CA PHE A 102 -13.35 -7.34 -4.25
C PHE A 102 -11.86 -7.75 -4.31
N VAL A 103 -10.93 -6.83 -4.10
CA VAL A 103 -9.49 -7.08 -4.30
C VAL A 103 -8.87 -7.82 -3.10
N THR A 104 -9.31 -7.59 -1.85
CA THR A 104 -8.59 -8.11 -0.67
C THR A 104 -8.97 -9.54 -0.23
N ARG A 105 -10.19 -10.04 -0.46
CA ARG A 105 -10.70 -11.37 -0.08
C ARG A 105 -10.65 -12.30 -1.27
N ASP A 106 -10.92 -11.85 -2.49
CA ASP A 106 -10.85 -12.73 -3.65
C ASP A 106 -9.39 -13.12 -3.95
N ILE A 107 -8.42 -12.23 -3.74
CA ILE A 107 -6.98 -12.59 -3.78
C ILE A 107 -6.63 -13.62 -2.69
N LEU A 108 -7.18 -13.48 -1.48
CA LEU A 108 -6.98 -14.45 -0.40
C LEU A 108 -7.66 -15.80 -0.69
N ASN A 109 -8.85 -15.78 -1.29
CA ASN A 109 -9.65 -16.98 -1.59
C ASN A 109 -9.15 -17.73 -2.84
N GLN A 110 -8.66 -17.03 -3.88
CA GLN A 110 -8.09 -17.66 -5.09
C GLN A 110 -6.81 -18.46 -4.80
N LEU A 111 -6.14 -18.19 -3.67
CA LEU A 111 -4.96 -18.93 -3.22
C LEU A 111 -5.29 -20.14 -2.33
N ILE A 112 -6.48 -20.23 -1.74
CA ILE A 112 -6.92 -21.41 -0.97
C ILE A 112 -7.32 -22.56 -1.91
N VAL A 113 -7.70 -22.25 -3.16
CA VAL A 113 -8.12 -23.26 -4.16
C VAL A 113 -6.95 -23.72 -5.04
N SER A 114 -5.77 -23.11 -4.90
CA SER A 114 -4.58 -23.40 -5.74
C SER A 114 -3.46 -24.17 -5.01
N ASN A 115 -3.73 -24.77 -3.84
CA ASN A 115 -2.84 -25.68 -3.13
C ASN A 115 -3.46 -27.07 -2.98
#